data_AF-A0AAV9Z5A2-F1
#
_entry.id   AF-A0AAV9Z5A2-F1
#
_cell.length_a   1.000
_cell.length_b   1.000
_cell.length_c   1.000
_cell.angle_alpha   90.00
_cell.angle_beta   90.00
_cell.angle_gamma   90.00
#
_symmetry.space_group_name_H-M   'P 1'
#
loop_
_entity.id
_entity.type
_entity.pdbx_description
1 polymer ?
#
loop_
_entity_poly.entity_id
_entity_poly.type
_entity_poly.pdbx_seq_one_letter_code
_entity_poly.pdbx_strand_id
1 'polypeptide(L)'
;MSNVSTVNKLLEQIQALPVAIEEQKRVLFDLEQRRSNARMTLNSYLDPMARLPLEIQSQIFFDVEPGTASKVPHPLAAPMVFLTISRLWHAIALAIPRLWTTL
;
A
#
# COMPACT_ATOMS: atom_id res chain seq x y z
N MET A 1 28.10 -52.69 -5.24
CA MET A 1 27.36 -52.22 -4.04
C MET A 1 27.30 -50.69 -3.87
N SER A 2 28.08 -49.89 -4.63
CA SER A 2 28.13 -48.42 -4.48
C SER A 2 26.85 -47.66 -4.91
N ASN A 3 26.23 -48.05 -6.03
CA ASN A 3 25.08 -47.33 -6.61
C ASN A 3 23.81 -47.34 -5.75
N VAL A 4 23.57 -48.39 -4.98
CA VAL A 4 22.36 -48.49 -4.13
C VAL A 4 22.42 -47.48 -2.98
N SER A 5 23.61 -47.24 -2.41
CA SER A 5 23.77 -46.23 -1.36
C SER A 5 23.56 -44.81 -1.89
N THR A 6 24.04 -44.53 -3.11
CA THR A 6 23.85 -43.24 -3.77
C THR A 6 22.38 -42.97 -4.07
N VAL A 7 21.66 -43.98 -4.56
CA VAL A 7 20.22 -43.88 -4.83
C VAL A 7 19.44 -43.62 -3.54
N ASN A 8 19.72 -44.35 -2.46
CA ASN A 8 19.04 -44.12 -1.17
C ASN A 8 19.30 -42.72 -0.61
N LYS A 9 20.54 -42.22 -0.72
CA LYS A 9 20.90 -40.88 -0.27
C LYS A 9 20.20 -39.77 -1.08
N LEU A 10 20.03 -39.97 -2.38
CA LEU A 10 19.25 -39.05 -3.23
C LEU A 10 17.76 -39.09 -2.89
N LEU A 11 17.24 -40.27 -2.56
CA LEU A 11 15.84 -40.46 -2.19
C LEU A 11 15.51 -39.75 -0.87
N GLU A 12 16.39 -39.85 0.12
CA GLU A 12 16.31 -39.09 1.37
C GLU A 12 16.35 -37.58 1.13
N GLN A 13 17.23 -37.10 0.24
CA GLN A 13 17.31 -35.69 -0.11
C GLN A 13 16.03 -35.19 -0.79
N ILE A 14 15.50 -35.94 -1.76
CA ILE A 14 14.25 -35.59 -2.46
C ILE A 14 13.07 -35.54 -1.48
N GLN A 15 13.05 -36.43 -0.48
CA GLN A 15 12.01 -36.44 0.55
C GLN A 15 12.15 -35.29 1.56
N ALA A 16 13.37 -34.82 1.84
CA ALA A 16 13.62 -33.72 2.77
C ALA A 16 13.38 -32.33 2.13
N LEU A 17 13.59 -32.18 0.83
CA LEU A 17 13.48 -30.90 0.12
C LEU A 17 12.10 -30.21 0.23
N PRO A 18 10.95 -30.91 0.13
CA PRO A 18 9.63 -30.28 0.27
C PRO A 18 9.42 -29.62 1.63
N VAL A 19 9.91 -30.25 2.70
CA VAL A 19 9.81 -29.71 4.06
C VAL A 19 10.62 -28.43 4.18
N ALA A 20 11.85 -28.43 3.67
CA ALA A 20 12.72 -27.26 3.66
C ALA A 20 12.12 -26.11 2.82
N ILE A 21 11.51 -26.42 1.67
CA ILE A 21 10.84 -25.43 0.81
C ILE A 21 9.66 -24.78 1.56
N GLU A 22 8.83 -25.56 2.24
CA GLU A 22 7.69 -25.02 2.98
C GLU A 22 8.14 -24.18 4.18
N GLU A 23 9.20 -24.57 4.87
CA GLU A 23 9.78 -23.76 5.94
C GLU A 23 10.30 -22.41 5.41
N GLN A 24 11.02 -22.41 4.28
CA GLN A 24 11.52 -21.20 3.65
C GLN A 24 10.39 -20.29 3.16
N LYS A 25 9.30 -20.86 2.61
CA LYS A 25 8.11 -20.09 2.24
C LYS A 25 7.47 -19.40 3.43
N ARG A 26 7.39 -20.08 4.59
CA ARG A 26 6.87 -19.48 5.84
C ARG A 26 7.73 -18.30 6.29
N VAL A 27 9.05 -18.44 6.24
CA VAL A 27 9.97 -17.36 6.59
C VAL A 27 9.82 -16.18 5.62
N LEU A 28 9.73 -16.45 4.31
CA LEU A 28 9.48 -15.41 3.31
C LEU A 28 8.17 -14.67 3.58
N PHE A 29 7.10 -15.41 3.85
CA PHE A 29 5.79 -14.83 4.17
C PHE A 29 5.85 -13.91 5.39
N ASP A 30 6.48 -14.34 6.49
CA ASP A 30 6.64 -13.50 7.69
C ASP A 30 7.48 -12.25 7.42
N LEU A 31 8.59 -12.38 6.68
CA LEU A 31 9.41 -11.23 6.30
C LEU A 31 8.66 -10.24 5.40
N GLU A 32 7.86 -10.73 4.46
CA GLU A 32 7.02 -9.89 3.60
C GLU A 32 5.95 -9.15 4.42
N GLN A 33 5.33 -9.83 5.38
CA GLN A 33 4.37 -9.22 6.28
C GLN A 33 5.01 -8.13 7.13
N ARG A 34 6.20 -8.39 7.70
CA ARG A 34 6.97 -7.39 8.48
C ARG A 34 7.35 -6.20 7.61
N ARG A 35 7.81 -6.43 6.38
CA ARG A 35 8.12 -5.35 5.41
C ARG A 35 6.90 -4.50 5.12
N SER A 36 5.73 -5.13 4.90
CA SER A 36 4.48 -4.43 4.67
C SER A 36 4.09 -3.54 5.86
N ASN A 37 4.15 -4.08 7.08
CA ASN A 37 3.83 -3.36 8.31
C ASN A 37 4.79 -2.18 8.54
N ALA A 38 6.10 -2.39 8.35
CA ALA A 38 7.09 -1.33 8.45
C ALA A 38 6.85 -0.23 7.42
N ARG A 39 6.46 -0.58 6.19
CA ARG A 39 6.14 0.38 5.14
C ARG A 39 4.87 1.17 5.44
N MET A 40 3.83 0.53 5.97
CA MET A 40 2.61 1.22 6.42
C MET A 40 2.91 2.20 7.55
N THR A 41 3.72 1.77 8.52
CA THR A 41 4.16 2.59 9.65
C THR A 41 4.96 3.80 9.16
N LEU A 42 5.98 3.58 8.31
CA LEU A 42 6.77 4.64 7.73
C LEU A 42 5.91 5.63 6.93
N ASN A 43 4.98 5.13 6.12
CA ASN A 43 4.05 5.98 5.38
C ASN A 43 3.19 6.83 6.31
N SER A 44 2.77 6.33 7.48
CA SER A 44 2.03 7.15 8.45
C SER A 44 2.85 8.29 9.05
N TYR A 45 4.17 8.12 9.18
CA TYR A 45 5.07 9.18 9.66
C TYR A 45 5.43 10.19 8.56
N LEU A 46 5.57 9.71 7.32
CA LEU A 46 5.97 10.52 6.17
C LEU A 46 4.80 11.22 5.50
N ASP A 47 3.58 10.70 5.60
CA ASP A 47 2.38 11.33 5.02
C ASP A 47 2.01 12.56 5.85
N PRO A 48 2.25 13.78 5.34
CA PRO A 48 1.95 15.00 6.08
C PRO A 48 0.45 15.11 6.36
N MET A 49 -0.39 14.58 5.47
CA MET A 49 -1.85 14.66 5.61
C MET A 49 -2.37 13.78 6.72
N ALA A 50 -1.71 12.65 7.01
CA ALA A 50 -2.06 11.80 8.16
C ALA A 50 -1.83 12.49 9.51
N ARG A 51 -1.01 13.55 9.53
CA ARG A 51 -0.62 14.29 10.75
C ARG A 51 -1.39 15.59 10.96
N LEU A 52 -2.10 16.06 9.95
CA LEU A 52 -2.86 17.30 10.04
C LEU A 52 -4.22 17.03 10.70
N PRO A 53 -4.77 17.98 11.48
CA PRO A 53 -6.18 17.92 11.89
C PRO A 53 -7.11 17.94 10.67
N LEU A 54 -8.29 17.33 10.80
CA LEU A 54 -9.26 17.22 9.72
C LEU A 54 -9.68 18.60 9.18
N GLU A 55 -9.72 19.61 10.04
CA GLU A 55 -10.03 21.00 9.69
C GLU A 55 -8.99 21.59 8.73
N ILE A 56 -7.70 21.33 9.01
CA ILE A 56 -6.59 21.82 8.17
C ILE A 56 -6.57 21.05 6.85
N GLN A 57 -6.79 19.74 6.88
CA GLN A 57 -6.92 18.94 5.67
C GLN A 57 -8.07 19.47 4.80
N SER A 58 -9.23 19.74 5.41
CA SER A 58 -10.41 20.31 4.72
C SER A 58 -10.09 21.65 4.08
N GLN A 59 -9.39 22.53 4.81
CA GLN A 59 -8.99 23.83 4.30
C GLN A 59 -8.05 23.69 3.09
N ILE A 60 -7.09 22.77 3.13
CA ILE A 60 -6.22 22.46 1.98
C ILE A 60 -7.05 22.04 0.77
N PHE A 61 -8.07 21.19 0.96
CA PHE A 61 -8.96 20.78 -0.13
C PHE A 61 -9.74 21.95 -0.76
N PHE A 62 -10.11 22.97 0.03
CA PHE A 62 -10.78 24.18 -0.48
C PHE A 62 -9.82 25.20 -1.10
N ASP A 63 -8.59 25.30 -0.59
CA ASP A 63 -7.58 26.26 -1.06
C ASP A 63 -6.87 25.78 -2.33
N VAL A 64 -6.96 24.49 -2.66
CA VAL A 64 -6.49 23.95 -3.94
C VAL A 64 -7.43 24.43 -5.05
N GLU A 65 -7.08 25.56 -5.66
CA GLU A 65 -7.72 26.04 -6.88
C GLU A 65 -7.43 25.08 -8.04
N PRO A 66 -8.46 24.53 -8.72
CA PRO A 66 -8.27 23.75 -9.94
C PRO A 66 -7.85 24.68 -11.09
N GLY A 67 -6.57 25.08 -11.12
CA GLY A 67 -6.10 26.02 -12.14
C GLY A 67 -4.60 26.28 -12.23
N THR A 68 -3.80 26.07 -11.18
CA THR A 68 -2.42 26.59 -11.18
C THR A 68 -1.35 25.61 -11.67
N ALA A 69 -1.68 24.33 -11.86
CA ALA A 69 -0.76 23.34 -12.40
C ALA A 69 -1.39 22.52 -13.53
N SER A 70 -1.38 23.10 -14.74
CA SER A 70 -1.59 22.41 -16.02
C SER A 70 -3.02 21.95 -16.34
N LYS A 71 -3.68 22.69 -17.25
CA LYS A 71 -4.63 22.21 -18.29
C LYS A 71 -5.38 20.89 -18.02
N VAL A 72 -6.15 20.78 -16.94
CA VAL A 72 -7.22 19.78 -16.81
C VAL A 72 -8.57 20.51 -16.85
N PRO A 73 -9.40 20.30 -17.89
CA PRO A 73 -10.58 21.12 -18.12
C PRO A 73 -11.82 20.49 -17.47
N HIS A 74 -12.03 20.67 -16.16
CA HIS A 74 -13.40 20.76 -15.61
C HIS A 74 -13.41 21.15 -14.12
N PRO A 75 -14.25 22.10 -13.66
CA PRO A 75 -14.51 22.33 -12.24
C PRO A 75 -15.09 21.12 -11.49
N LEU A 76 -15.61 20.10 -12.20
CA LEU A 76 -16.07 18.82 -11.64
C LEU A 76 -14.90 17.88 -11.30
N ALA A 77 -13.69 18.18 -11.77
CA ALA A 77 -12.52 17.33 -11.56
C ALA A 77 -11.84 17.55 -10.20
N ALA A 78 -12.03 18.69 -9.54
CA ALA A 78 -11.25 19.06 -8.37
C ALA A 78 -11.47 18.10 -7.17
N PRO A 79 -12.72 17.79 -6.75
CA PRO A 79 -12.94 16.81 -5.67
C PRO A 79 -12.58 15.39 -6.11
N MET A 80 -12.80 15.08 -7.39
CA MET A 80 -12.52 13.75 -7.94
C MET A 80 -11.02 13.44 -8.01
N VAL A 81 -10.16 14.44 -8.24
CA VAL A 81 -8.69 14.26 -8.21
C VAL A 81 -8.25 13.74 -6.84
N PHE A 82 -8.82 14.25 -5.75
CA PHE A 82 -8.49 13.82 -4.40
C PHE A 82 -8.81 12.34 -4.14
N LEU A 83 -9.82 11.78 -4.81
CA LEU A 83 -10.15 10.35 -4.73
C LEU A 83 -9.08 9.44 -5.34
N THR A 84 -8.18 9.99 -6.17
CA THR A 84 -7.15 9.24 -6.91
C THR A 84 -5.77 9.26 -6.27
N ILE A 85 -5.51 10.16 -5.30
CA ILE A 85 -4.17 10.37 -4.73
C ILE A 85 -3.77 9.26 -3.77
N SER A 86 -4.63 8.95 -2.79
CA SER A 86 -4.41 7.87 -1.82
C SER A 86 -5.71 7.46 -1.15
N ARG A 87 -5.71 6.31 -0.45
CA ARG A 87 -6.88 5.87 0.33
C ARG A 87 -7.27 6.85 1.43
N LEU A 88 -6.28 7.51 2.04
CA LEU A 88 -6.51 8.51 3.07
C LEU A 88 -7.20 9.74 2.48
N TRP A 89 -6.66 10.29 1.39
CA TRP A 89 -7.25 11.43 0.69
C TRP A 89 -8.66 11.14 0.18
N HIS A 90 -8.89 9.92 -0.32
CA HIS A 90 -10.22 9.46 -0.72
C HIS A 90 -11.20 9.48 0.46
N ALA A 91 -10.82 8.89 1.59
CA ALA A 91 -11.67 8.84 2.78
C ALA A 91 -11.99 10.24 3.32
N ILE A 92 -11.00 11.13 3.35
CA ILE A 92 -11.20 12.50 3.82
C ILE A 92 -12.07 13.30 2.85
N ALA A 93 -11.80 13.21 1.54
CA ALA A 93 -12.59 13.93 0.53
C ALA A 93 -14.07 13.53 0.58
N LEU A 94 -14.39 12.23 0.72
CA LEU A 94 -15.77 11.76 0.92
C LEU A 94 -16.39 12.24 2.25
N ALA A 95 -15.58 12.42 3.29
CA ALA A 95 -16.02 12.88 4.61
C ALA A 95 -16.30 14.39 4.69
N ILE A 96 -16.04 15.17 3.63
CA ILE A 96 -16.28 16.62 3.59
C ILE A 96 -17.43 16.91 2.61
N PRO A 97 -18.70 16.92 3.07
CA PRO A 97 -19.87 17.14 2.20
C PRO A 97 -19.77 18.43 1.38
N ARG A 98 -19.19 19.49 1.97
CA ARG A 98 -19.02 20.79 1.33
C ARG A 98 -18.14 20.77 0.07
N LEU A 99 -17.28 19.77 -0.12
CA LEU A 99 -16.52 19.59 -1.37
C LEU A 99 -17.41 19.13 -2.54
N TRP A 100 -18.54 18.50 -2.24
CA TRP A 100 -19.44 17.91 -3.22
C TRP A 100 -20.68 18.77 -3.48
N THR A 101 -20.94 19.79 -2.65
CA THR A 101 -22.10 20.69 -2.79
C THR A 101 -21.98 21.70 -3.93
N THR A 102 -20.78 21.87 -4.49
CA THR A 102 -20.51 22.76 -5.63
C THR A 102 -20.39 22.00 -6.96
N LEU A 103 -20.72 20.71 -6.98
CA LEU A 103 -20.82 19.88 -8.19
C LEU A 103 -22.15 20.10 -8.91
#